data_AF-L8LL54-F1
#
_entry.id   AF-L8LL54-F1
#
_cell.length_a   1.000
_cell.length_b   1.000
_cell.length_c   1.000
_cell.angle_alpha   90.00
_cell.angle_beta   90.00
_cell.angle_gamma   90.00
#
_symmetry.space_group_name_H-M   'P 1'
#
loop_
_entity.id
_entity.type
_entity.pdbx_description
1 polymer ?
#
loop_
_entity_poly.entity_id
_entity_poly.type
_entity_poly.pdbx_seq_one_letter_code
_entity_poly.pdbx_strand_id
1 'polypeptide(L)'
;MTQEQVEPQKTYYAVLGLHPSASTLEIRRSYRELSKRFHPDTTSLPLAIAKIKFQELNEAYATLSSPERRSLYDLKIGYSRINVIQAPPSYSRDDLTPSTIYTGPSDRPLSSGEIFALFLLGGTFVGCLLLAFAIAFIRGGN
;
A
#
# COMPACT_ATOMS: atom_id res chain seq x y z
N MET A 1 -25.72 -17.59 -25.53
CA MET A 1 -24.44 -16.91 -25.20
C MET A 1 -23.98 -17.47 -23.88
N THR A 2 -23.05 -18.42 -23.93
CA THR A 2 -22.52 -19.16 -22.78
C THR A 2 -21.76 -18.20 -21.88
N GLN A 3 -22.30 -17.94 -20.69
CA GLN A 3 -21.54 -17.34 -19.60
C GLN A 3 -20.49 -18.36 -19.19
N GLU A 4 -19.26 -18.19 -19.68
CA GLU A 4 -18.12 -18.96 -19.24
C GLU A 4 -17.89 -18.63 -17.76
N GLN A 5 -18.38 -19.52 -16.91
CA GLN A 5 -18.24 -19.46 -15.46
C GLN A 5 -16.74 -19.59 -15.17
N VAL A 6 -16.04 -18.45 -15.12
CA VAL A 6 -14.68 -18.39 -14.60
C VAL A 6 -14.78 -18.75 -13.12
N GLU A 7 -14.45 -20.00 -12.79
CA GLU A 7 -14.42 -20.55 -11.44
C GLU A 7 -13.88 -19.50 -10.44
N PRO A 8 -14.74 -18.92 -9.59
CA PRO A 8 -14.34 -17.84 -8.69
C PRO A 8 -13.32 -18.32 -7.65
N GLN A 9 -13.20 -19.64 -7.46
CA GLN A 9 -12.35 -20.25 -6.44
C GLN A 9 -10.83 -20.05 -6.66
N LYS A 10 -10.38 -19.51 -7.80
CA LYS A 10 -8.94 -19.35 -8.08
C LYS A 10 -8.51 -17.95 -8.55
N THR A 11 -9.35 -16.93 -8.39
CA THR A 11 -8.95 -15.56 -8.73
C THR A 11 -8.24 -14.88 -7.55
N TYR A 12 -7.25 -14.01 -7.83
CA TYR A 12 -6.58 -13.22 -6.79
C TYR A 12 -7.55 -12.28 -6.05
N TYR A 13 -8.63 -11.87 -6.72
CA TYR A 13 -9.73 -11.12 -6.09
C TYR A 13 -10.46 -11.95 -5.05
N ALA A 14 -10.76 -13.22 -5.34
CA ALA A 14 -11.39 -14.13 -4.39
C ALA A 14 -10.47 -14.46 -3.19
N VAL A 15 -9.15 -14.57 -3.41
CA VAL A 15 -8.17 -14.74 -2.32
C VAL A 15 -8.22 -13.56 -1.33
N LEU A 16 -8.37 -12.34 -1.85
CA LEU A 16 -8.55 -11.13 -1.03
C LEU A 16 -9.99 -10.91 -0.55
N GLY A 17 -10.95 -11.75 -0.97
CA GLY A 17 -12.37 -11.56 -0.68
C GLY A 17 -12.95 -10.28 -1.27
N LEU A 18 -12.41 -9.79 -2.38
CA LEU A 18 -12.80 -8.54 -3.02
C LEU A 18 -13.47 -8.79 -4.38
N HIS A 19 -14.34 -7.86 -4.77
CA HIS A 19 -14.86 -7.85 -6.13
C HIS A 19 -13.78 -7.36 -7.11
N PRO A 20 -13.73 -7.84 -8.37
CA PRO A 20 -12.79 -7.34 -9.36
C PRO A 20 -12.79 -5.83 -9.47
N SER A 21 -13.93 -5.15 -9.32
CA SER A 21 -14.05 -3.68 -9.36
C SER A 21 -13.46 -2.93 -8.18
N ALA A 22 -12.88 -3.61 -7.18
CA ALA A 22 -12.34 -2.98 -5.98
C ALA A 22 -11.22 -1.98 -6.29
N SER A 23 -11.17 -0.89 -5.54
CA SER A 23 -10.10 0.10 -5.63
C SER A 23 -8.77 -0.44 -5.09
N THR A 24 -7.66 0.20 -5.47
CA THR A 24 -6.32 -0.13 -4.93
C THR A 24 -6.24 0.06 -3.41
N LEU A 25 -7.02 1.01 -2.86
CA LEU A 25 -7.15 1.24 -1.43
C LEU A 25 -7.82 0.06 -0.73
N GLU A 26 -8.90 -0.49 -1.30
CA GLU A 26 -9.60 -1.66 -0.76
C GLU A 26 -8.73 -2.92 -0.82
N ILE A 27 -7.99 -3.12 -1.91
CA ILE A 27 -6.99 -4.19 -2.03
C ILE A 27 -5.97 -4.13 -0.90
N ARG A 28 -5.41 -2.93 -0.64
CA ARG A 28 -4.41 -2.72 0.40
C ARG A 28 -4.99 -2.88 1.81
N ARG A 29 -6.24 -2.46 2.02
CA ARG A 29 -6.96 -2.63 3.29
C ARG A 29 -7.23 -4.11 3.56
N SER A 30 -7.81 -4.83 2.60
CA SER A 30 -8.12 -6.26 2.77
C SER A 30 -6.86 -7.08 3.02
N TYR A 31 -5.78 -6.82 2.28
CA TYR A 31 -4.49 -7.47 2.50
C TYR A 31 -3.99 -7.31 3.95
N ARG A 32 -4.07 -6.09 4.51
CA ARG A 32 -3.66 -5.83 5.90
C ARG A 32 -4.49 -6.61 6.91
N GLU A 33 -5.79 -6.71 6.70
CA GLU A 33 -6.70 -7.44 7.59
C GLU A 33 -6.49 -8.96 7.51
N LEU A 34 -6.39 -9.50 6.29
CA LEU A 34 -6.15 -10.93 6.07
C LEU A 34 -4.75 -11.36 6.52
N SER A 35 -3.74 -10.52 6.33
CA SER A 35 -2.37 -10.78 6.79
C SER A 35 -2.29 -10.93 8.31
N LYS A 36 -3.08 -10.17 9.07
CA LYS A 36 -3.18 -10.34 10.52
C LYS A 36 -3.90 -11.63 10.90
N ARG A 37 -4.92 -12.01 10.14
CA ARG A 37 -5.74 -13.21 10.40
C ARG A 37 -5.05 -14.53 10.07
N PHE A 38 -4.13 -14.52 9.09
CA PHE A 38 -3.39 -15.71 8.67
C PHE A 38 -1.94 -15.75 9.18
N HIS A 39 -1.58 -14.85 10.10
CA HIS A 39 -0.23 -14.86 10.66
C HIS A 39 -0.06 -16.12 11.54
N PRO A 40 1.05 -16.86 11.39
CA PRO A 40 1.27 -18.13 12.10
C PRO A 40 1.25 -17.97 13.63
N ASP A 41 1.53 -16.78 14.15
CA ASP A 41 1.53 -16.50 15.60
C ASP A 41 0.14 -16.21 16.20
N THR A 42 -0.86 -15.83 15.40
CA THR A 42 -2.19 -15.42 15.91
C THR A 42 -3.31 -16.36 15.50
N THR A 43 -3.03 -17.35 14.66
CA THR A 43 -4.05 -18.25 14.12
C THR A 43 -4.03 -19.60 14.84
N SER A 44 -5.21 -20.13 15.16
CA SER A 44 -5.39 -21.50 15.66
C SER A 44 -5.35 -22.58 14.57
N LEU A 45 -5.09 -22.19 13.32
CA LEU A 45 -4.98 -23.10 12.18
C LEU A 45 -3.62 -23.81 12.16
N PRO A 46 -3.53 -25.01 11.55
CA PRO A 46 -2.25 -25.67 11.34
C PRO A 46 -1.28 -24.77 10.58
N LEU A 47 -0.04 -24.64 11.08
CA LEU A 47 1.01 -23.77 10.49
C LEU A 47 1.18 -23.99 8.97
N ALA A 48 1.06 -25.24 8.51
CA ALA A 48 1.15 -25.57 7.10
C ALA A 48 0.05 -24.88 6.26
N ILE A 49 -1.19 -24.86 6.76
CA ILE A 49 -2.33 -24.25 6.06
C ILE A 49 -2.24 -22.72 6.12
N ALA A 50 -1.88 -22.18 7.30
CA ALA A 50 -1.68 -20.74 7.46
C ALA A 50 -0.59 -20.21 6.52
N LYS A 51 0.54 -20.93 6.39
CA LYS A 51 1.63 -20.59 5.47
C LYS A 51 1.18 -20.59 4.01
N ILE A 52 0.43 -21.62 3.58
CA ILE A 52 -0.10 -21.69 2.20
C ILE A 52 -1.04 -20.51 1.93
N LYS A 53 -1.98 -20.25 2.84
CA LYS A 53 -2.93 -19.13 2.69
C LYS A 53 -2.25 -17.77 2.68
N PHE A 54 -1.23 -17.59 3.53
CA PHE A 54 -0.44 -16.38 3.56
C PHE A 54 0.37 -16.18 2.27
N GLN A 55 0.91 -17.26 1.71
CA GLN A 55 1.62 -17.21 0.44
C GLN A 55 0.67 -16.84 -0.72
N GLU A 56 -0.51 -17.47 -0.79
CA GLU A 56 -1.55 -17.11 -1.77
C GLU A 56 -1.95 -15.63 -1.65
N LEU A 57 -2.10 -15.13 -0.42
CA LEU A 57 -2.43 -13.73 -0.14
C LEU A 57 -1.34 -12.77 -0.64
N ASN A 58 -0.07 -13.11 -0.44
CA ASN A 58 1.07 -12.31 -0.89
C ASN A 58 1.16 -12.26 -2.42
N GLU A 59 0.96 -13.39 -3.11
CA GLU A 59 0.96 -13.45 -4.57
C GLU A 59 -0.18 -12.63 -5.18
N ALA A 60 -1.37 -12.73 -4.57
CA ALA A 60 -2.53 -11.94 -4.97
C ALA A 60 -2.25 -10.44 -4.82
N TYR A 61 -1.76 -10.01 -3.66
CA TYR A 61 -1.42 -8.61 -3.42
C TYR A 61 -0.29 -8.11 -4.33
N ALA A 62 0.75 -8.93 -4.56
CA ALA A 62 1.83 -8.57 -5.46
C ALA A 62 1.26 -8.22 -6.84
N THR A 63 0.42 -9.09 -7.40
CA THR A 63 -0.16 -8.87 -8.74
C THR A 63 -1.14 -7.70 -8.78
N LEU A 64 -2.02 -7.58 -7.78
CA LEU A 64 -3.12 -6.61 -7.78
C LEU A 64 -2.74 -5.21 -7.26
N SER A 65 -1.61 -5.08 -6.55
CA SER A 65 -1.13 -3.79 -6.02
C SER A 65 -0.59 -2.85 -7.09
N SER A 66 0.00 -3.38 -8.17
CA SER A 66 0.47 -2.56 -9.29
C SER A 66 -0.61 -2.45 -10.36
N PRO A 67 -0.96 -1.24 -10.82
CA PRO A 67 -1.99 -1.05 -11.84
C PRO A 67 -1.64 -1.76 -13.15
N GLU A 68 -0.36 -1.80 -13.53
CA GLU A 68 0.13 -2.48 -14.73
C GLU A 68 -0.05 -4.00 -14.63
N ARG A 69 0.45 -4.60 -13.54
CA ARG A 69 0.32 -6.05 -13.31
C ARG A 69 -1.12 -6.49 -13.14
N ARG A 70 -1.93 -5.64 -12.50
CA ARG A 70 -3.37 -5.83 -12.37
C ARG A 70 -4.06 -5.83 -13.74
N SER A 71 -3.74 -4.87 -14.60
CA SER A 71 -4.29 -4.81 -15.96
C SER A 71 -3.92 -6.05 -16.77
N LEU A 72 -2.66 -6.49 -16.73
CA LEU A 72 -2.21 -7.71 -17.41
C LEU A 72 -2.92 -8.95 -16.87
N TYR A 73 -3.09 -9.02 -15.55
CA TYR A 73 -3.83 -10.10 -14.91
C TYR A 73 -5.30 -10.12 -15.36
N ASP A 74 -5.97 -8.96 -15.33
CA ASP A 74 -7.37 -8.80 -15.73
C ASP A 74 -7.59 -9.22 -17.20
N LEU A 75 -6.67 -8.85 -18.10
CA LEU A 75 -6.66 -9.31 -19.48
C LEU A 75 -6.51 -10.83 -19.59
N LYS A 76 -5.61 -11.43 -18.80
CA LYS A 76 -5.36 -12.88 -18.79
C LYS A 76 -6.58 -13.69 -18.34
N ILE A 77 -7.34 -13.18 -17.37
CA ILE A 77 -8.55 -13.84 -16.85
C ILE A 77 -9.81 -13.52 -17.66
N GLY A 78 -9.69 -12.80 -18.79
CA GLY A 78 -10.83 -12.40 -19.61
C GLY A 78 -11.76 -11.39 -18.94
N TYR A 79 -11.36 -10.82 -17.79
CA TYR A 79 -12.07 -9.71 -17.17
C TYR A 79 -11.73 -8.44 -17.94
N SER A 80 -12.46 -8.22 -19.04
CA SER A 80 -12.42 -6.96 -19.74
C SER A 80 -13.01 -5.89 -18.83
N ARG A 81 -12.14 -5.17 -18.11
CA ARG A 81 -12.50 -3.83 -17.68
C ARG A 81 -12.54 -3.01 -18.95
N ILE A 82 -13.71 -2.92 -19.58
CA ILE A 82 -13.97 -1.81 -20.49
C ILE A 82 -13.49 -0.58 -19.73
N ASN A 83 -12.45 0.01 -20.30
CA ASN A 83 -11.63 1.01 -19.67
C ASN A 83 -12.55 2.16 -19.32
N VAL A 84 -13.08 2.18 -18.08
CA VAL A 84 -13.46 3.44 -17.48
C VAL A 84 -12.11 4.09 -17.28
N ILE A 85 -11.66 4.80 -18.32
CA ILE A 85 -10.96 6.05 -18.12
C ILE A 85 -11.84 6.72 -17.09
N GLN A 86 -11.46 6.59 -15.82
CA GLN A 86 -12.07 7.37 -14.77
C GLN A 86 -11.54 8.75 -15.13
N ALA A 87 -12.27 9.42 -16.05
CA ALA A 87 -12.18 10.85 -16.18
C ALA A 87 -12.29 11.31 -14.73
N PRO A 88 -11.27 12.04 -14.22
CA PRO A 88 -11.29 12.48 -12.84
C PRO A 88 -12.69 13.05 -12.61
N PRO A 89 -13.39 12.67 -11.52
CA PRO A 89 -14.78 13.09 -11.32
C PRO A 89 -14.81 14.57 -11.62
N SER A 90 -15.57 14.93 -12.66
CA SER A 90 -15.67 16.28 -13.18
C SER A 90 -15.91 17.16 -11.97
N TYR A 91 -14.85 17.85 -11.55
CA TYR A 91 -14.91 18.81 -10.46
C TYR A 91 -15.83 19.89 -11.02
N SER A 92 -17.08 19.88 -10.56
CA SER A 92 -18.04 20.92 -10.86
C SER A 92 -17.35 22.25 -10.63
N ARG A 93 -17.03 22.94 -11.72
CA ARG A 93 -16.43 24.24 -11.71
C ARG A 93 -17.56 25.24 -11.85
N ASP A 94 -18.11 25.61 -10.70
CA ASP A 94 -18.76 26.87 -10.36
C ASP A 94 -18.47 26.97 -8.84
N ASP A 95 -17.47 27.69 -8.34
CA ASP A 95 -17.27 29.12 -8.45
C ASP A 95 -15.79 29.54 -8.33
N LEU A 96 -15.53 30.72 -8.88
CA LEU A 96 -14.28 31.45 -9.08
C LEU A 96 -13.18 31.30 -8.00
N THR A 97 -11.97 30.90 -8.42
CA THR A 97 -10.71 31.59 -8.05
C THR A 97 -9.60 31.28 -9.08
N PRO A 98 -8.81 32.28 -9.52
CA PRO A 98 -7.87 32.14 -10.61
C PRO A 98 -6.57 31.44 -10.16
N SER A 99 -6.02 30.74 -11.15
CA SER A 99 -4.70 30.12 -11.22
C SER A 99 -3.56 30.80 -10.46
N THR A 100 -2.65 29.95 -9.99
CA THR A 100 -1.20 30.17 -9.78
C THR A 100 -0.81 30.32 -8.31
N ILE A 101 -0.37 29.21 -7.71
CA ILE A 101 0.92 29.01 -7.03
C ILE A 101 0.82 27.78 -6.14
N TYR A 102 1.79 26.88 -6.28
CA TYR A 102 2.12 25.81 -5.35
C TYR A 102 2.52 26.39 -3.98
N THR A 103 1.57 26.88 -3.19
CA THR A 103 1.79 27.26 -1.77
C THR A 103 0.55 26.93 -0.96
N GLY A 104 0.60 25.82 -0.22
CA GLY A 104 -0.40 25.44 0.76
C GLY A 104 -0.07 24.08 1.39
N PRO A 105 0.84 24.02 2.38
CA PRO A 105 1.34 22.78 2.97
C PRO A 105 0.74 22.55 4.36
N SER A 106 -0.33 21.75 4.49
CA SER A 106 -0.80 21.36 5.83
C SER A 106 -1.46 19.99 5.95
N ASP A 107 -2.19 19.49 4.94
CA ASP A 107 -3.20 18.46 5.25
C ASP A 107 -2.97 17.07 4.63
N ARG A 108 -1.80 16.81 4.03
CA ARG A 108 -1.48 15.45 3.57
C ARG A 108 -0.67 14.69 4.63
N PRO A 109 -1.16 13.53 5.13
CA PRO A 109 -0.39 12.73 6.07
C PRO A 109 0.95 12.35 5.43
N LEU A 110 2.03 12.55 6.19
CA LEU A 110 3.39 12.34 5.71
C LEU A 110 3.55 10.95 5.09
N SER A 111 4.12 10.90 3.90
CA SER A 111 4.46 9.66 3.21
C SER A 111 5.43 8.85 4.06
N SER A 112 5.36 7.52 4.01
CA SER A 112 6.23 6.64 4.80
C SER A 112 7.73 6.92 4.56
N GLY A 113 8.11 7.42 3.38
CA GLY A 113 9.48 7.86 3.09
C GLY A 113 9.88 9.17 3.78
N GLU A 114 8.94 10.11 3.95
CA GLU A 114 9.18 11.38 4.65
C GLU A 114 9.35 11.14 6.15
N ILE A 115 8.55 10.24 6.73
CA ILE A 115 8.66 9.83 8.14
C ILE A 115 10.01 9.15 8.39
N PHE A 116 10.44 8.25 7.50
CA PHE A 116 11.73 7.58 7.60
C PHE A 116 12.90 8.56 7.47
N ALA A 117 12.81 9.52 6.55
CA ALA A 117 13.82 10.56 6.39
C ALA A 117 13.95 11.44 7.64
N LEU A 118 12.85 11.80 8.29
CA LEU A 118 12.86 12.55 9.55
C LEU A 118 13.51 11.77 10.70
N PHE A 119 13.29 10.45 10.77
CA PHE A 119 13.93 9.60 11.78
C PHE A 119 15.45 9.49 11.54
N LEU A 120 15.88 9.29 10.29
CA LEU A 120 17.30 9.29 9.93
C LEU A 120 17.98 10.64 10.21
N LEU A 121 17.31 11.74 9.90
CA LEU A 121 17.80 13.09 10.16
C LEU A 121 17.91 13.38 11.66
N GLY A 122 16.91 12.99 12.45
CA GLY A 122 16.95 13.13 13.91
C GLY A 122 18.06 12.27 14.55
N GLY A 123 18.18 11.01 14.14
CA GLY A 123 19.20 10.09 14.67
C GLY A 123 20.63 10.56 14.39
N THR A 124 20.90 11.11 13.20
CA THR A 124 22.21 11.67 12.87
C THR A 124 22.53 12.93 13.65
N PHE A 125 21.57 13.83 13.85
CA PHE A 125 21.76 15.04 14.67
C PHE A 125 22.06 14.70 16.13
N VAL A 126 21.33 13.75 16.71
CA VAL A 126 21.57 13.25 18.07
C VAL A 126 22.93 12.55 18.17
N GLY A 127 23.30 11.74 17.18
CA GLY A 127 24.60 11.09 17.12
C GLY A 127 25.77 12.09 17.09
N CYS A 128 25.67 13.14 16.27
CA CYS A 128 26.67 14.21 16.23
C CYS A 128 26.77 14.98 17.56
N LEU A 129 25.64 15.24 18.22
CA LEU A 129 25.60 15.98 19.48
C LEU A 129 26.23 15.17 20.63
N LEU A 130 25.96 13.86 20.69
CA LEU A 130 26.60 12.95 21.65
C LEU A 130 28.11 12.82 21.40
N LEU A 131 28.51 12.73 20.14
CA LEU A 131 29.93 12.69 19.77
C LEU A 131 30.66 13.98 20.19
N ALA A 132 30.07 15.15 19.92
CA ALA A 132 30.64 16.44 20.29
C ALA A 132 30.75 16.59 21.82
N PHE A 133 29.73 16.17 22.56
CA PHE A 133 29.73 16.20 24.02
C PHE A 133 30.78 15.26 24.61
N ALA A 134 30.92 14.04 24.06
CA ALA A 134 31.96 13.10 24.46
C ALA A 134 33.37 13.67 24.24
N ILE A 135 33.63 14.30 23.09
CA ILE A 135 34.91 14.95 22.80
C ILE A 135 35.16 16.12 23.75
N ALA A 136 34.13 16.93 24.05
CA ALA A 136 34.25 18.04 24.98
C ALA A 136 34.55 17.57 26.41
N PHE A 137 33.94 16.47 26.86
CA PHE A 137 34.17 15.89 28.18
C PHE A 137 35.59 15.32 28.32
N ILE A 138 36.11 14.68 27.26
CA ILE A 138 37.48 14.13 27.23
C ILE A 138 38.53 15.25 27.20
N ARG A 139 38.23 16.41 26.59
CA ARG A 139 39.18 17.52 26.41
C ARG A 139 39.08 18.62 27.47
N GLY A 140 37.97 18.71 28.21
CA GLY A 140 37.74 19.65 29.31
C GLY A 140 38.02 19.08 30.71
N GLY A 141 38.33 17.79 30.82
CA GLY A 141 38.68 17.11 32.07
C GLY A 141 40.17 17.11 32.43
N ASN A 142 41.00 17.95 31.78
CA ASN A 142 42.43 18.07 32.03
C ASN A 142 42.87 19.53 32.16
#